data_AF-A0A350HXJ2-F1
#
_entry.id   AF-A0A350HXJ2-F1
#
_cell.length_a   1.000
_cell.length_b   1.000
_cell.length_c   1.000
_cell.angle_alpha   90.00
_cell.angle_beta   90.00
_cell.angle_gamma   90.00
#
_symmetry.space_group_name_H-M   'P 1'
#
loop_
_entity.id
_entity.type
_entity.pdbx_description
1 polymer ?
#
loop_
_entity_poly.entity_id
_entity_poly.type
_entity_poly.pdbx_seq_one_letter_code
_entity_poly.pdbx_strand_id
1 'polypeptide(L)'
;MAADAARAPMDFAVFIAEQMQIDLEREAIRKGRAEVLALMAENGFTPKAQPFSLRLWLAKIGFSSFVHLWFLWYLCLLAVGFVLYAVVAKWIVRGRVSSAWVCSPLAVVLFIGLTMIPQYQMGRPFDFFGPDTSSDFVPNWVILGYYAIFFFFGAFYYDADDQKGRLGRYWPWVLAFGMLILFPAGLSTSGLALSAYSESIPEATRWGLGVAFKAAFAWAMSIGFIGLFRAVITRESRRIRYISDSSYWLYVIHFPIVILVQVWMQDWALGAWTKFTLSTAVITVLLLASYHLFVRYTPIGWMLNGKRQRPSHSDSAGSRP
;
A
#
# COMPACT_ATOMS: atom_id res chain seq x y z
N MET A 1 -18.23 2.40 22.26
CA MET A 1 -18.35 3.41 21.19
C MET A 1 -18.70 4.79 21.75
N ALA A 2 -19.91 5.04 22.29
CA ALA A 2 -20.28 6.36 22.83
C ALA A 2 -19.35 6.84 23.98
N ALA A 3 -19.00 5.94 24.90
CA ALA A 3 -18.06 6.26 25.97
C ALA A 3 -16.60 6.41 25.53
N ASP A 4 -16.16 5.64 24.54
CA ASP A 4 -14.80 5.76 23.98
C ASP A 4 -14.67 7.09 23.25
N ALA A 5 -15.71 7.50 22.51
CA ALA A 5 -15.81 8.82 21.89
C ALA A 5 -15.86 9.96 22.92
N ALA A 6 -16.58 9.78 24.03
CA ALA A 6 -16.65 10.77 25.12
C ALA A 6 -15.30 10.94 25.86
N ARG A 7 -14.48 9.88 25.93
CA ARG A 7 -13.14 9.88 26.55
C ARG A 7 -12.01 10.19 25.58
N ALA A 8 -12.28 10.26 24.28
CA ALA A 8 -11.26 10.56 23.28
C ALA A 8 -10.59 11.92 23.58
N PRO A 9 -9.27 12.08 23.37
CA PRO A 9 -8.58 13.34 23.58
C PRO A 9 -9.30 14.49 22.86
N MET A 10 -9.46 15.64 23.53
CA MET A 10 -10.11 16.81 22.91
C MET A 10 -9.35 17.25 21.65
N ASP A 11 -8.02 17.15 21.66
CA ASP A 11 -7.18 17.48 20.51
C ASP A 11 -7.47 16.59 19.30
N PHE A 12 -7.83 15.32 19.53
CA PHE A 12 -8.23 14.41 18.45
C PHE A 12 -9.61 14.75 17.88
N ALA A 13 -10.56 15.14 18.73
CA ALA A 13 -11.88 15.59 18.29
C ALA A 13 -11.82 16.93 17.55
N VAL A 14 -10.97 17.85 18.01
CA VAL A 14 -10.70 19.14 17.35
C VAL A 14 -10.05 18.90 15.99
N PHE A 15 -9.04 18.03 15.92
CA PHE A 15 -8.41 17.65 14.66
C PHE A 15 -9.43 17.11 13.64
N ILE A 16 -10.30 16.17 14.04
CA ILE A 16 -11.32 15.62 13.13
C ILE A 16 -12.32 16.69 12.67
N ALA A 17 -12.79 17.55 13.57
CA ALA A 17 -13.76 18.56 13.19
C ALA A 17 -13.17 19.67 12.31
N GLU A 18 -11.90 20.02 12.51
CA GLU A 18 -11.15 20.88 11.57
C GLU A 18 -11.08 20.24 10.17
N GLN A 19 -10.88 18.92 10.08
CA GLN A 19 -10.94 18.20 8.80
C GLN A 19 -12.34 18.21 8.16
N MET A 20 -13.39 18.27 8.98
CA MET A 20 -14.78 18.24 8.52
C MET A 20 -15.42 19.64 8.38
N GLN A 21 -14.66 20.71 8.63
CA GLN A 21 -15.15 22.10 8.70
C GLN A 21 -16.34 22.29 9.65
N ILE A 22 -16.36 21.53 10.75
CA ILE A 22 -17.39 21.65 11.78
C ILE A 22 -16.89 22.60 12.85
N ASP A 23 -17.62 23.69 13.08
CA ASP A 23 -17.29 24.64 14.13
C ASP A 23 -17.57 24.01 15.50
N LEU A 24 -16.51 23.76 16.27
CA LEU A 24 -16.60 23.08 17.56
C LEU A 24 -16.56 24.08 18.71
N GLU A 25 -17.69 24.27 19.36
CA GLU A 25 -17.75 24.95 20.63
C GLU A 25 -17.21 24.04 21.75
N ARG A 26 -15.94 24.24 22.13
CA ARG A 26 -15.19 23.39 23.09
C ARG A 26 -15.94 23.17 24.39
N GLU A 27 -16.63 24.19 24.87
CA GLU A 27 -17.35 24.16 26.14
C GLU A 27 -18.65 23.35 26.03
N ALA A 28 -19.36 23.46 24.91
CA ALA A 28 -20.53 22.64 24.61
C ALA A 28 -20.18 21.15 24.50
N ILE A 29 -19.03 20.82 23.91
CA ILE A 29 -18.55 19.43 23.79
C ILE A 29 -18.16 18.86 25.15
N ARG A 30 -17.45 19.62 25.99
CA ARG A 30 -17.14 19.18 27.36
C ARG A 30 -18.41 18.89 28.14
N LYS A 31 -19.39 19.80 28.06
CA LYS A 31 -20.68 19.66 28.73
C LYS A 31 -21.44 18.43 28.21
N GLY A 32 -21.55 18.28 26.89
CA GLY A 32 -22.20 17.12 26.27
C GLY A 32 -21.51 15.79 26.60
N ARG A 33 -20.17 15.76 26.67
CA ARG A 33 -19.42 14.58 27.12
C ARG A 33 -19.70 14.25 28.57
N ALA A 34 -19.75 15.24 29.45
CA ALA A 34 -20.10 15.06 30.85
C ALA A 34 -21.54 14.55 31.02
N GLU A 35 -22.49 15.11 30.27
CA GLU A 35 -23.89 14.68 30.25
C GLU A 35 -24.04 13.24 29.72
N VAL A 36 -23.35 12.87 28.64
CA VAL A 36 -23.33 11.49 28.12
C VAL A 36 -22.75 10.54 29.15
N LEU A 37 -21.65 10.91 29.82
CA LEU A 37 -21.05 10.07 30.86
C LEU A 37 -21.97 9.94 32.10
N ALA A 38 -22.67 11.01 32.47
CA ALA A 38 -23.64 11.01 33.57
C ALA A 38 -24.87 10.16 33.25
N LEU A 39 -25.47 10.33 32.06
CA LEU A 39 -26.58 9.51 31.58
C LEU A 39 -26.19 8.03 31.47
N MET A 40 -24.95 7.75 31.05
CA MET A 40 -24.44 6.37 31.04
C MET A 40 -24.30 5.80 32.45
N ALA A 41 -23.82 6.58 33.42
CA ALA A 41 -23.71 6.16 34.81
C ALA A 41 -25.08 5.92 35.47
N GLU A 42 -26.05 6.81 35.24
CA GLU A 42 -27.42 6.68 35.74
C GLU A 42 -28.14 5.44 35.19
N ASN A 43 -27.90 5.10 33.92
CA ASN A 43 -28.47 3.91 33.29
C ASN A 43 -27.63 2.64 33.50
N GLY A 44 -26.65 2.65 34.41
CA GLY A 44 -25.81 1.48 34.75
C GLY A 44 -24.81 1.07 33.67
N PHE A 45 -24.63 1.87 32.61
CA PHE A 45 -23.62 1.66 31.58
C PHE A 45 -22.26 2.19 32.03
N THR A 46 -21.54 1.41 32.82
CA THR A 46 -20.11 1.70 33.06
C THR A 46 -19.31 1.36 31.79
N PRO A 47 -18.55 2.29 31.21
CA PRO A 47 -17.64 1.99 30.11
C PRO A 47 -16.45 1.21 30.68
N LYS A 48 -16.61 -0.11 30.77
CA LYS A 48 -15.46 -0.99 30.88
C LYS A 48 -14.79 -0.95 29.52
N ALA A 49 -13.52 -0.53 29.50
CA ALA A 49 -12.65 -0.79 28.37
C ALA A 49 -12.80 -2.29 28.06
N GLN A 50 -13.41 -2.62 26.94
CA GLN A 50 -13.58 -4.03 26.63
C GLN A 50 -12.20 -4.59 26.38
N PRO A 51 -11.75 -5.59 27.15
CA PRO A 51 -10.50 -6.25 26.85
C PRO A 51 -10.61 -6.83 25.43
N PHE A 52 -9.52 -6.76 24.67
CA PHE A 52 -9.46 -7.31 23.33
C PHE A 52 -10.00 -8.76 23.32
N SER A 53 -11.07 -8.99 22.56
CA SER A 53 -11.66 -10.31 22.38
C SER A 53 -11.33 -10.82 20.98
N LEU A 54 -10.40 -11.77 20.90
CA LEU A 54 -10.03 -12.42 19.64
C LEU A 54 -11.27 -13.02 18.94
N ARG A 55 -12.21 -13.60 19.69
CA ARG A 55 -13.44 -14.19 19.14
C ARG A 55 -14.37 -13.14 18.52
N LEU A 56 -14.62 -12.04 19.23
CA LEU A 56 -15.48 -10.96 18.70
C LEU A 56 -14.83 -10.29 17.50
N TRP A 57 -13.50 -10.19 17.50
CA TRP A 57 -12.73 -9.65 16.39
C TRP A 57 -12.77 -10.55 15.15
N LEU A 58 -12.51 -11.86 15.30
CA LEU A 58 -12.65 -12.84 14.20
C LEU A 58 -14.06 -12.86 13.61
N ALA A 59 -15.09 -12.72 14.47
CA ALA A 59 -16.48 -12.62 14.02
C ALA A 59 -16.77 -11.32 13.24
N LYS A 60 -16.10 -10.21 13.59
CA LYS A 60 -16.26 -8.91 12.90
C LYS A 60 -15.47 -8.79 11.59
N ILE A 61 -14.36 -9.51 11.44
CA ILE A 61 -13.60 -9.54 10.19
C ILE A 61 -14.43 -10.12 9.06
N GLY A 62 -15.28 -11.12 9.35
CA GLY A 62 -16.14 -11.76 8.38
C GLY A 62 -15.36 -12.50 7.29
N PHE A 63 -15.72 -13.76 7.02
CA PHE A 63 -15.16 -14.52 5.90
C PHE A 63 -15.53 -13.97 4.50
N SER A 64 -16.20 -12.82 4.43
CA SER A 64 -16.68 -12.21 3.18
C SER A 64 -15.75 -11.13 2.61
N SER A 65 -14.65 -10.80 3.30
CA SER A 65 -13.69 -9.80 2.86
C SER A 65 -12.25 -10.33 2.91
N PHE A 66 -11.48 -10.03 1.88
CA PHE A 66 -10.05 -10.35 1.84
C PHE A 66 -9.19 -9.45 2.74
N VAL A 67 -9.77 -8.39 3.32
CA VAL A 67 -9.08 -7.38 4.15
C VAL A 67 -7.74 -7.00 3.52
N HIS A 68 -6.60 -7.25 4.15
CA HIS A 68 -5.27 -6.88 3.63
C HIS A 68 -4.79 -7.75 2.46
N LEU A 69 -5.42 -8.90 2.22
CA LEU A 69 -5.12 -9.83 1.13
C LEU A 69 -5.84 -9.49 -0.19
N TRP A 70 -6.62 -8.40 -0.22
CA TRP A 70 -7.38 -8.00 -1.39
C TRP A 70 -6.52 -7.88 -2.66
N PHE A 71 -5.32 -7.29 -2.54
CA PHE A 71 -4.42 -7.12 -3.68
C PHE A 71 -3.95 -8.47 -4.24
N LEU A 72 -3.77 -9.49 -3.38
CA LEU A 72 -3.42 -10.84 -3.83
C LEU A 72 -4.55 -11.48 -4.64
N TRP A 73 -5.81 -11.28 -4.22
CA TRP A 73 -6.97 -11.73 -5.00
C TRP A 73 -7.00 -11.10 -6.41
N TYR A 74 -6.78 -9.79 -6.48
CA TYR A 74 -6.68 -9.08 -7.75
C TYR A 74 -5.51 -9.58 -8.60
N LEU A 75 -4.36 -9.86 -7.98
CA LEU A 75 -3.20 -10.42 -8.67
C LEU A 75 -3.48 -11.81 -9.25
N CYS A 76 -4.23 -12.67 -8.53
CA CYS A 76 -4.67 -13.95 -9.05
C CYS A 76 -5.54 -13.78 -10.32
N LEU A 77 -6.50 -12.86 -10.29
CA LEU A 77 -7.36 -12.56 -11.44
C LEU A 77 -6.54 -12.02 -12.64
N LEU A 78 -5.61 -11.11 -12.39
CA LEU A 78 -4.71 -10.58 -13.42
C LEU A 78 -3.79 -11.66 -13.98
N ALA A 79 -3.30 -12.58 -13.16
CA ALA A 79 -2.49 -13.71 -13.61
C ALA A 79 -3.29 -14.66 -14.52
N VAL A 80 -4.55 -14.98 -14.17
CA VAL A 80 -5.44 -15.74 -15.06
C VAL A 80 -5.66 -14.97 -16.38
N GLY A 81 -5.96 -13.67 -16.30
CA GLY A 81 -6.09 -12.81 -17.47
C GLY A 81 -4.84 -12.79 -18.34
N PHE A 82 -3.65 -12.79 -17.73
CA PHE A 82 -2.38 -12.86 -18.44
C PHE A 82 -2.16 -14.20 -19.14
N VAL A 83 -2.51 -15.33 -18.51
CA VAL A 83 -2.44 -16.65 -19.16
C VAL A 83 -3.33 -16.67 -20.40
N LEU A 84 -4.58 -16.20 -20.29
CA LEU A 84 -5.50 -16.10 -21.42
C LEU A 84 -4.93 -15.20 -22.52
N TYR A 85 -4.44 -14.02 -22.15
CA TYR A 85 -3.76 -13.10 -23.06
C TYR A 85 -2.58 -13.77 -23.77
N ALA A 86 -1.69 -14.46 -23.03
CA ALA A 86 -0.51 -15.10 -23.58
C ALA A 86 -0.85 -16.25 -24.54
N VAL A 87 -1.92 -17.01 -24.25
CA VAL A 87 -2.43 -18.04 -25.17
C VAL A 87 -2.91 -17.41 -26.46
N VAL A 88 -3.72 -16.34 -26.40
CA VAL A 88 -4.23 -15.65 -27.58
C VAL A 88 -3.11 -14.96 -28.36
N ALA A 89 -2.20 -14.27 -27.67
CA ALA A 89 -1.09 -13.54 -28.26
C ALA A 89 -0.16 -14.44 -29.07
N LYS A 90 0.03 -15.71 -28.68
CA LYS A 90 0.80 -16.69 -29.47
C LYS A 90 0.27 -16.89 -30.89
N TRP A 91 -1.04 -16.71 -31.10
CA TRP A 91 -1.66 -16.91 -32.41
C TRP A 91 -1.66 -15.63 -33.26
N ILE A 92 -1.71 -14.46 -32.61
CA ILE A 92 -1.93 -13.17 -33.28
C ILE A 92 -0.64 -12.36 -33.41
N VAL A 93 0.14 -12.29 -32.33
CA VAL A 93 1.33 -11.44 -32.24
C VAL A 93 2.55 -12.24 -32.68
N ARG A 94 3.19 -11.79 -33.76
CA ARG A 94 4.47 -12.34 -34.23
C ARG A 94 5.61 -11.43 -33.79
N GLY A 95 6.47 -11.95 -32.92
CA GLY A 95 7.66 -11.24 -32.43
C GLY A 95 7.46 -10.59 -31.05
N ARG A 96 8.54 -9.99 -30.55
CA ARG A 96 8.57 -9.31 -29.26
C ARG A 96 8.09 -7.87 -29.39
N VAL A 97 7.60 -7.31 -28.29
CA VAL A 97 7.29 -5.89 -28.19
C VAL A 97 8.57 -5.07 -28.37
N SER A 98 8.50 -3.99 -29.15
CA SER A 98 9.65 -3.11 -29.36
C SER A 98 10.04 -2.36 -28.09
N SER A 99 11.27 -2.58 -27.61
CA SER A 99 11.83 -1.81 -26.47
C SER A 99 11.91 -0.31 -26.74
N ALA A 100 12.08 0.09 -28.01
CA ALA A 100 12.08 1.50 -28.38
C ALA A 100 10.71 2.16 -28.15
N TRP A 101 9.62 1.41 -28.35
CA TRP A 101 8.27 1.91 -28.09
C TRP A 101 7.96 1.90 -26.59
N VAL A 102 8.08 0.76 -25.89
CA VAL A 102 7.73 0.65 -24.45
C VAL A 102 8.52 1.62 -23.58
N CYS A 103 9.80 1.83 -23.90
CA CYS A 103 10.65 2.76 -23.15
C CYS A 103 10.60 4.20 -23.67
N SER A 104 9.74 4.51 -24.64
CA SER A 104 9.61 5.87 -25.17
C SER A 104 8.83 6.76 -24.19
N PRO A 105 9.15 8.08 -24.13
CA PRO A 105 8.35 9.03 -23.38
C PRO A 105 6.88 9.04 -23.82
N LEU A 106 6.62 8.81 -25.11
CA LEU A 106 5.26 8.74 -25.64
C LEU A 106 4.48 7.55 -25.06
N ALA A 107 5.08 6.36 -24.99
CA ALA A 107 4.44 5.22 -24.35
C ALA A 107 4.13 5.51 -22.88
N VAL A 108 5.07 6.09 -22.13
CA VAL A 108 4.83 6.47 -20.73
C VAL A 108 3.65 7.45 -20.62
N VAL A 109 3.58 8.48 -21.46
CA VAL A 109 2.45 9.43 -21.48
C VAL A 109 1.14 8.74 -21.84
N LEU A 110 1.14 7.83 -22.82
CA LEU A 110 -0.04 7.04 -23.18
C LEU A 110 -0.52 6.18 -22.01
N PHE A 111 0.39 5.51 -21.30
CA PHE A 111 0.06 4.69 -20.15
C PHE A 111 -0.41 5.51 -18.93
N ILE A 112 0.14 6.72 -18.73
CA ILE A 112 -0.39 7.69 -17.77
C ILE A 112 -1.83 8.05 -18.14
N GLY A 113 -2.08 8.45 -19.39
CA GLY A 113 -3.43 8.78 -19.88
C GLY A 113 -4.41 7.63 -19.75
N LEU A 114 -3.97 6.41 -20.05
CA LEU A 114 -4.77 5.19 -19.88
C LEU A 114 -5.11 4.96 -18.40
N THR A 115 -4.16 5.21 -17.49
CA THR A 115 -4.35 5.09 -16.03
C THR A 115 -5.32 6.14 -15.48
N MET A 116 -5.39 7.32 -16.10
CA MET A 116 -6.32 8.38 -15.70
C MET A 116 -7.78 7.95 -15.85
N ILE A 117 -8.11 7.08 -16.80
CA ILE A 117 -9.49 6.64 -17.06
C ILE A 117 -10.12 5.96 -15.82
N PRO A 118 -9.56 4.86 -15.29
CA PRO A 118 -10.09 4.26 -14.07
C PRO A 118 -9.84 5.15 -12.83
N GLN A 119 -8.71 5.87 -12.76
CA GLN A 119 -8.41 6.76 -11.64
C GLN A 119 -9.44 7.89 -11.49
N TYR A 120 -10.04 8.36 -12.58
CA TYR A 120 -11.07 9.41 -12.54
C TYR A 120 -12.34 9.01 -11.76
N GLN A 121 -12.59 7.71 -11.64
CA GLN A 121 -13.73 7.16 -10.92
C GLN A 121 -13.39 6.81 -9.46
N MET A 122 -12.11 6.90 -9.06
CA MET A 122 -11.63 6.53 -7.73
C MET A 122 -11.44 7.74 -6.83
N GLY A 123 -11.62 7.56 -5.53
CA GLY A 123 -11.26 8.56 -4.51
C GLY A 123 -12.26 9.72 -4.38
N ARG A 124 -13.41 9.69 -5.07
CA ARG A 124 -14.44 10.75 -4.96
C ARG A 124 -15.00 10.94 -3.54
N PRO A 125 -15.28 9.89 -2.75
CA PRO A 125 -15.94 10.08 -1.45
C PRO A 125 -15.08 10.76 -0.38
N PHE A 126 -13.75 10.62 -0.46
CA PHE A 126 -12.83 11.09 0.57
C PHE A 126 -11.67 11.96 0.04
N ASP A 127 -11.65 12.20 -1.27
CA ASP A 127 -10.62 12.94 -2.03
C ASP A 127 -9.20 12.72 -1.50
N PHE A 128 -8.84 11.46 -1.24
CA PHE A 128 -7.52 11.10 -0.74
C PHE A 128 -6.52 10.96 -1.89
N PHE A 129 -5.25 11.03 -1.55
CA PHE A 129 -4.16 10.82 -2.48
C PHE A 129 -3.93 9.32 -2.70
N GLY A 130 -4.37 8.78 -3.83
CA GLY A 130 -4.14 7.40 -4.23
C GLY A 130 -5.32 6.77 -4.98
N PRO A 131 -5.18 5.52 -5.45
CA PRO A 131 -6.30 4.73 -5.96
C PRO A 131 -7.15 4.14 -4.82
N ASP A 132 -8.40 3.81 -5.13
CA ASP A 132 -9.29 3.10 -4.21
C ASP A 132 -8.85 1.66 -3.98
N THR A 133 -9.28 1.11 -2.84
CA THR A 133 -9.10 -0.31 -2.50
C THR A 133 -10.47 -0.94 -2.28
N SER A 134 -10.66 -2.16 -2.77
CA SER A 134 -11.85 -2.97 -2.48
C SER A 134 -11.38 -4.31 -1.96
N SER A 135 -11.91 -4.68 -0.80
CA SER A 135 -11.61 -5.95 -0.13
C SER A 135 -12.74 -6.96 -0.31
N ASP A 136 -13.68 -6.69 -1.21
CA ASP A 136 -14.84 -7.54 -1.45
C ASP A 136 -14.45 -8.79 -2.24
N PHE A 137 -15.24 -9.85 -2.08
CA PHE A 137 -15.03 -11.08 -2.85
C PHE A 137 -15.26 -10.84 -4.36
N VAL A 138 -16.30 -10.10 -4.72
CA VAL A 138 -16.56 -9.68 -6.09
C VAL A 138 -15.64 -8.49 -6.40
N PRO A 139 -14.69 -8.62 -7.34
CA PRO A 139 -13.73 -7.57 -7.61
C PRO A 139 -14.42 -6.36 -8.24
N ASN A 140 -14.05 -5.17 -7.78
CA ASN A 140 -14.39 -3.93 -8.48
C ASN A 140 -13.60 -3.84 -9.80
N TRP A 141 -14.31 -3.80 -10.92
CA TRP A 141 -13.73 -3.77 -12.28
C TRP A 141 -12.89 -2.53 -12.58
N VAL A 142 -13.22 -1.38 -11.97
CA VAL A 142 -12.47 -0.13 -12.13
C VAL A 142 -11.10 -0.26 -11.46
N ILE A 143 -11.07 -0.80 -10.24
CA ILE A 143 -9.85 -1.09 -9.48
C ILE A 143 -9.02 -2.15 -10.22
N LEU A 144 -9.67 -3.19 -10.72
CA LEU A 144 -8.99 -4.24 -11.47
C LEU A 144 -8.36 -3.69 -12.75
N GLY A 145 -9.09 -2.84 -13.49
CA GLY A 145 -8.60 -2.18 -14.70
C GLY A 145 -7.41 -1.27 -14.43
N TYR A 146 -7.44 -0.51 -13.33
CA TYR A 146 -6.30 0.32 -12.91
C TYR A 146 -5.03 -0.51 -12.71
N TYR A 147 -5.10 -1.59 -11.92
CA TYR A 147 -3.94 -2.46 -11.70
C TYR A 147 -3.54 -3.28 -12.93
N ALA A 148 -4.50 -3.63 -13.79
CA ALA A 148 -4.23 -4.31 -15.06
C ALA A 148 -3.29 -3.49 -15.95
N ILE A 149 -3.46 -2.17 -15.99
CA ILE A 149 -2.61 -1.28 -16.81
C ILE A 149 -1.15 -1.39 -16.39
N PHE A 150 -0.85 -1.34 -15.10
CA PHE A 150 0.51 -1.51 -14.58
C PHE A 150 1.04 -2.94 -14.79
N PHE A 151 0.19 -3.95 -14.55
CA PHE A 151 0.55 -5.35 -14.71
C PHE A 151 0.96 -5.67 -16.16
N PHE A 152 0.11 -5.29 -17.13
CA PHE A 152 0.38 -5.55 -18.55
C PHE A 152 1.51 -4.68 -19.09
N PHE A 153 1.70 -3.45 -18.61
CA PHE A 153 2.91 -2.70 -18.91
C PHE A 153 4.16 -3.45 -18.44
N GLY A 154 4.15 -4.01 -17.23
CA GLY A 154 5.23 -4.85 -16.73
C GLY A 154 5.49 -6.07 -17.62
N ALA A 155 4.43 -6.73 -18.09
CA ALA A 155 4.54 -7.84 -19.03
C ALA A 155 5.15 -7.41 -20.38
N PHE A 156 4.72 -6.28 -20.94
CA PHE A 156 5.29 -5.72 -22.17
C PHE A 156 6.74 -5.29 -22.00
N TYR A 157 7.09 -4.71 -20.85
CA TYR A 157 8.46 -4.33 -20.53
C TYR A 157 9.38 -5.55 -20.37
N TYR A 158 8.87 -6.63 -19.77
CA TYR A 158 9.58 -7.91 -19.69
C TYR A 158 9.84 -8.51 -21.06
N ASP A 159 8.82 -8.57 -21.93
CA ASP A 159 8.97 -9.09 -23.30
C ASP A 159 9.88 -8.22 -24.17
N ALA A 160 9.82 -6.90 -23.98
CA ALA A 160 10.68 -5.95 -24.68
C ALA A 160 12.17 -6.08 -24.34
N ASP A 161 12.51 -6.72 -23.22
CA ASP A 161 13.88 -7.09 -22.85
C ASP A 161 14.85 -5.89 -22.88
N ASP A 162 14.56 -4.86 -22.10
CA ASP A 162 15.34 -3.61 -22.03
C ASP A 162 16.71 -3.82 -21.33
N GLN A 163 17.62 -4.56 -21.97
CA GLN A 163 18.96 -4.83 -21.47
C GLN A 163 19.78 -3.54 -21.21
N LYS A 164 19.52 -2.48 -21.99
CA LYS A 164 20.21 -1.19 -21.90
C LYS A 164 19.69 -0.29 -20.77
N GLY A 165 18.56 -0.63 -20.13
CA GLY A 165 18.01 0.15 -19.02
C GLY A 165 17.51 1.53 -19.43
N ARG A 166 16.94 1.62 -20.63
CA ARG A 166 16.45 2.87 -21.21
C ARG A 166 15.33 3.49 -20.37
N LEU A 167 14.39 2.68 -19.87
CA LEU A 167 13.23 3.16 -19.14
C LEU A 167 13.64 3.88 -17.83
N GLY A 168 14.57 3.29 -17.09
CA GLY A 168 15.04 3.79 -15.80
C GLY A 168 16.27 4.71 -15.86
N ARG A 169 16.70 5.16 -17.05
CA ARG A 169 17.97 5.88 -17.24
C ARG A 169 18.07 7.16 -16.39
N TYR A 170 16.95 7.87 -16.22
CA TYR A 170 16.88 9.15 -15.52
C TYR A 170 16.31 9.02 -14.09
N TRP A 171 16.46 7.85 -13.46
CA TRP A 171 15.81 7.55 -12.19
C TRP A 171 15.98 8.60 -11.08
N PRO A 172 17.13 9.27 -10.85
CA PRO A 172 17.23 10.23 -9.74
C PRO A 172 16.33 11.43 -10.00
N TRP A 173 16.32 11.92 -11.24
CA TRP A 173 15.50 13.04 -11.67
C TRP A 173 14.02 12.68 -11.70
N VAL A 174 13.68 11.47 -12.13
CA VAL A 174 12.30 10.98 -12.13
C VAL A 174 11.77 10.83 -10.70
N LEU A 175 12.56 10.28 -9.77
CA LEU A 175 12.18 10.19 -8.35
C LEU A 175 12.08 11.57 -7.69
N ALA A 176 13.04 12.46 -7.96
CA ALA A 176 13.02 13.83 -7.44
C ALA A 176 11.81 14.60 -7.97
N PHE A 177 11.51 14.50 -9.26
CA PHE A 177 10.33 15.11 -9.86
C PHE A 177 9.03 14.54 -9.29
N GLY A 178 8.97 13.21 -9.12
CA GLY A 178 7.86 12.52 -8.46
C GLY A 178 7.60 13.07 -7.06
N MET A 179 8.62 13.13 -6.21
CA MET A 179 8.44 13.52 -4.80
C MET A 179 8.37 15.02 -4.55
N LEU A 180 9.10 15.84 -5.31
CA LEU A 180 9.18 17.27 -5.05
C LEU A 180 8.13 18.08 -5.82
N ILE A 181 7.59 17.53 -6.91
CA ILE A 181 6.64 18.23 -7.78
C ILE A 181 5.30 17.50 -7.85
N LEU A 182 5.28 16.26 -8.34
CA LEU A 182 4.01 15.55 -8.59
C LEU A 182 3.27 15.22 -7.30
N PHE A 183 3.98 14.81 -6.24
CA PHE A 183 3.37 14.50 -4.95
C PHE A 183 2.74 15.73 -4.29
N PRO A 184 3.45 16.87 -4.09
CA PRO A 184 2.82 18.09 -3.58
C PRO A 184 1.69 18.61 -4.46
N ALA A 185 1.81 18.55 -5.79
CA ALA A 185 0.76 19.01 -6.71
C ALA A 185 -0.49 18.11 -6.67
N GLY A 186 -0.30 16.79 -6.56
CA GLY A 186 -1.40 15.85 -6.38
C GLY A 186 -2.03 15.95 -5.00
N LEU A 187 -1.25 16.32 -3.98
CA LEU A 187 -1.77 16.62 -2.65
C LEU A 187 -2.58 17.93 -2.67
N SER A 188 -2.06 19.00 -3.28
CA SER A 188 -2.71 20.31 -3.40
C SER A 188 -4.02 20.30 -4.18
N THR A 189 -4.23 19.27 -4.99
CA THR A 189 -5.47 19.04 -5.75
C THR A 189 -6.41 18.06 -5.05
N SER A 190 -5.94 17.38 -4.00
CA SER A 190 -6.72 16.48 -3.13
C SER A 190 -7.29 17.23 -1.93
N GLY A 191 -8.38 16.72 -1.34
CA GLY A 191 -9.06 17.36 -0.21
C GLY A 191 -8.21 17.48 1.05
N LEU A 192 -7.09 16.76 1.13
CA LEU A 192 -6.16 16.77 2.26
C LEU A 192 -5.28 18.04 2.29
N ALA A 193 -5.12 18.74 1.16
CA ALA A 193 -4.38 19.99 1.13
C ALA A 193 -5.32 21.18 1.25
N LEU A 194 -5.37 21.70 2.47
CA LEU A 194 -5.58 23.09 2.84
C LEU A 194 -6.51 23.90 1.93
N SER A 195 -7.66 24.26 2.51
CA SER A 195 -8.69 25.23 2.12
C SER A 195 -8.23 26.56 1.47
N ALA A 196 -6.93 26.86 1.39
CA ALA A 196 -6.36 28.12 0.90
C ALA A 196 -6.38 28.29 -0.64
N TYR A 197 -6.46 27.22 -1.43
CA TYR A 197 -6.46 27.30 -2.91
C TYR A 197 -7.82 26.94 -3.55
N SER A 198 -8.78 26.48 -2.75
CA SER A 198 -9.95 25.75 -3.25
C SER A 198 -11.06 26.61 -3.87
N GLU A 199 -11.05 27.93 -3.66
CA GLU A 199 -12.15 28.78 -4.14
C GLU A 199 -11.98 29.33 -5.57
N SER A 200 -10.77 29.27 -6.15
CA SER A 200 -10.51 29.91 -7.46
C SER A 200 -10.54 28.97 -8.67
N ILE A 201 -10.53 27.65 -8.46
CA ILE A 201 -10.47 26.65 -9.55
C ILE A 201 -11.78 25.84 -9.58
N PRO A 202 -12.46 25.73 -10.74
CA PRO A 202 -13.64 24.89 -10.88
C PRO A 202 -13.37 23.44 -10.46
N GLU A 203 -14.30 22.82 -9.73
CA GLU A 203 -14.16 21.47 -9.18
C GLU A 203 -13.75 20.43 -10.23
N ALA A 204 -14.38 20.46 -11.41
CA ALA A 204 -14.07 19.54 -12.50
C ALA A 204 -12.61 19.66 -12.98
N THR A 205 -12.09 20.89 -13.04
CA THR A 205 -10.70 21.17 -13.43
C THR A 205 -9.74 20.72 -12.34
N ARG A 206 -10.05 21.02 -11.07
CA ARG A 206 -9.26 20.57 -9.91
C ARG A 206 -9.17 19.05 -9.87
N TRP A 207 -10.29 18.36 -10.06
CA TRP A 207 -10.36 16.91 -10.08
C TRP A 207 -9.56 16.31 -11.24
N GLY A 208 -9.74 16.84 -12.46
CA GLY A 208 -8.98 16.39 -13.63
C GLY A 208 -7.47 16.53 -13.46
N LEU A 209 -7.01 17.67 -12.90
CA LEU A 209 -5.61 17.90 -12.57
C LEU A 209 -5.12 16.94 -11.47
N GLY A 210 -5.92 16.72 -10.43
CA GLY A 210 -5.59 15.77 -9.37
C GLY A 210 -5.44 14.34 -9.87
N VAL A 211 -6.33 13.90 -10.76
CA VAL A 211 -6.22 12.59 -11.42
C VAL A 211 -4.94 12.49 -12.26
N ALA A 212 -4.61 13.54 -13.01
CA ALA A 212 -3.38 13.58 -13.80
C ALA A 212 -2.12 13.51 -12.92
N PHE A 213 -2.05 14.29 -11.83
CA PHE A 213 -0.91 14.27 -10.91
C PHE A 213 -0.78 12.94 -10.16
N LYS A 214 -1.90 12.37 -9.66
CA LYS A 214 -1.91 11.05 -8.98
C LYS A 214 -1.42 9.94 -9.93
N ALA A 215 -1.90 9.92 -11.18
CA ALA A 215 -1.47 8.95 -12.18
C ALA A 215 0.01 9.14 -12.56
N ALA A 216 0.42 10.38 -12.89
CA ALA A 216 1.80 10.69 -13.24
C ALA A 216 2.77 10.35 -12.10
N PHE A 217 2.37 10.61 -10.85
CA PHE A 217 3.16 10.26 -9.67
C PHE A 217 3.38 8.76 -9.57
N ALA A 218 2.31 7.96 -9.68
CA ALA A 218 2.41 6.50 -9.62
C ALA A 218 3.39 5.95 -10.68
N TRP A 219 3.32 6.46 -11.90
CA TRP A 219 4.23 6.10 -12.99
C TRP A 219 5.67 6.56 -12.77
N ALA A 220 5.88 7.81 -12.35
CA ALA A 220 7.20 8.34 -12.05
C ALA A 220 7.88 7.53 -10.94
N MET A 221 7.17 7.24 -9.84
CA MET A 221 7.71 6.43 -8.76
C MET A 221 8.04 5.00 -9.22
N SER A 222 7.16 4.37 -10.00
CA SER A 222 7.39 3.02 -10.53
C SER A 222 8.64 2.96 -11.43
N ILE A 223 8.73 3.85 -12.42
CA ILE A 223 9.88 3.92 -13.35
C ILE A 223 11.16 4.30 -12.60
N GLY A 224 11.07 5.26 -11.68
CA GLY A 224 12.18 5.71 -10.85
C GLY A 224 12.74 4.57 -9.98
N PHE A 225 11.89 3.78 -9.33
CA PHE A 225 12.35 2.63 -8.56
C PHE A 225 12.93 1.52 -9.44
N ILE A 226 12.35 1.24 -10.61
CA ILE A 226 12.95 0.29 -11.57
C ILE A 226 14.38 0.70 -11.92
N GLY A 227 14.59 1.99 -12.23
CA GLY A 227 15.92 2.51 -12.55
C GLY A 227 16.87 2.53 -11.34
N LEU A 228 16.39 2.91 -10.15
CA LEU A 228 17.16 2.87 -8.91
C LEU A 228 17.67 1.45 -8.63
N PHE A 229 16.80 0.45 -8.70
CA PHE A 229 17.18 -0.94 -8.44
C PHE A 229 18.20 -1.45 -9.45
N ARG A 230 18.08 -1.07 -10.73
CA ARG A 230 19.09 -1.41 -11.74
C ARG A 230 20.44 -0.71 -11.52
N ALA A 231 20.43 0.50 -11.00
CA ALA A 231 21.65 1.26 -10.73
C ALA A 231 22.37 0.81 -9.45
N VAL A 232 21.62 0.45 -8.40
CA VAL A 232 22.16 0.11 -7.07
C VAL A 232 22.37 -1.39 -6.89
N ILE A 233 21.47 -2.24 -7.40
CA ILE A 233 21.54 -3.70 -7.27
C ILE A 233 22.05 -4.29 -8.59
N THR A 234 23.36 -4.19 -8.82
CA THR A 234 24.02 -4.64 -10.05
C THR A 234 24.57 -6.07 -9.99
N ARG A 235 24.65 -6.65 -8.79
CA ARG A 235 25.19 -7.99 -8.55
C ARG A 235 24.26 -8.79 -7.66
N GLU A 236 24.30 -10.10 -7.83
CA GLU A 236 23.58 -11.00 -6.94
C GLU A 236 24.10 -10.85 -5.50
N SER A 237 23.17 -10.63 -4.57
CA SER A 237 23.48 -10.55 -3.13
C SER A 237 22.59 -11.50 -2.36
N ARG A 238 23.20 -12.39 -1.58
CA ARG A 238 22.48 -13.34 -0.72
C ARG A 238 21.54 -12.64 0.28
N ARG A 239 21.93 -11.45 0.76
CA ARG A 239 21.13 -10.64 1.71
C ARG A 239 19.90 -10.06 1.02
N ILE A 240 20.08 -9.45 -0.15
CA ILE A 240 18.99 -8.86 -0.93
C ILE A 240 18.02 -9.96 -1.40
N ARG A 241 18.56 -11.10 -1.86
CA ARG A 241 17.76 -12.28 -2.20
C ARG A 241 16.93 -12.74 -1.00
N TYR A 242 17.54 -12.88 0.18
CA TYR A 242 16.82 -13.24 1.41
C TYR A 242 15.67 -12.27 1.73
N ILE A 243 15.91 -10.96 1.67
CA ILE A 243 14.88 -9.95 1.93
C ILE A 243 13.74 -10.10 0.91
N SER A 244 14.06 -10.17 -0.38
CA SER A 244 13.07 -10.33 -1.45
C SER A 244 12.22 -11.59 -1.30
N ASP A 245 12.84 -12.72 -0.94
CA ASP A 245 12.13 -13.99 -0.75
C ASP A 245 11.20 -13.95 0.47
N SER A 246 11.58 -13.17 1.49
CA SER A 246 10.80 -13.01 2.71
C SER A 246 9.58 -12.09 2.52
N SER A 247 9.66 -11.13 1.58
CA SER A 247 8.64 -10.09 1.38
C SER A 247 7.22 -10.64 1.18
N TYR A 248 7.07 -11.75 0.46
CA TYR A 248 5.75 -12.37 0.25
C TYR A 248 5.16 -12.92 1.56
N TRP A 249 5.94 -13.66 2.34
CA TRP A 249 5.48 -14.16 3.64
C TRP A 249 5.17 -13.02 4.60
N LEU A 250 6.06 -12.02 4.66
CA LEU A 250 5.86 -10.79 5.42
C LEU A 250 4.52 -10.16 5.07
N TYR A 251 4.22 -9.98 3.79
CA TYR A 251 2.94 -9.45 3.33
C TYR A 251 1.73 -10.28 3.81
N VAL A 252 1.79 -11.60 3.78
CA VAL A 252 0.66 -12.45 4.19
C VAL A 252 0.34 -12.29 5.69
N ILE A 253 1.36 -12.30 6.54
CA ILE A 253 1.18 -12.40 8.01
C ILE A 253 1.47 -11.11 8.79
N HIS A 254 1.88 -10.02 8.15
CA HIS A 254 2.17 -8.76 8.85
C HIS A 254 0.97 -8.25 9.62
N PHE A 255 -0.22 -8.28 9.01
CA PHE A 255 -1.39 -7.62 9.58
C PHE A 255 -1.77 -8.15 10.98
N PRO A 256 -1.88 -9.47 11.22
CA PRO A 256 -2.06 -10.00 12.59
C PRO A 256 -0.96 -9.57 13.57
N ILE A 257 0.31 -9.59 13.15
CA ILE A 257 1.44 -9.24 14.03
C ILE A 257 1.44 -7.75 14.38
N VAL A 258 1.12 -6.88 13.40
CA VAL A 258 0.94 -5.44 13.65
C VAL A 258 -0.11 -5.24 14.73
N ILE A 259 -1.27 -5.90 14.62
CA ILE A 259 -2.35 -5.75 15.61
C ILE A 259 -1.90 -6.20 16.99
N LEU A 260 -1.27 -7.37 17.11
CA LEU A 260 -0.80 -7.89 18.40
C LEU A 260 0.20 -6.94 19.07
N VAL A 261 1.15 -6.39 18.30
CA VAL A 261 2.14 -5.43 18.81
C VAL A 261 1.48 -4.10 19.18
N GLN A 262 0.51 -3.62 18.39
CA GLN A 262 -0.24 -2.40 18.69
C GLN A 262 -1.04 -2.54 19.99
N VAL A 263 -1.74 -3.66 20.20
CA VAL A 263 -2.46 -3.96 21.45
C VAL A 263 -1.49 -4.06 22.63
N TRP A 264 -0.35 -4.72 22.45
CA TRP A 264 0.67 -4.85 23.49
C TRP A 264 1.28 -3.50 23.91
N MET A 265 1.46 -2.58 22.96
CA MET A 265 2.06 -1.26 23.18
C MET A 265 1.04 -0.13 23.44
N GLN A 266 -0.26 -0.43 23.47
CA GLN A 266 -1.32 0.57 23.50
C GLN A 266 -1.17 1.50 24.72
N ASP A 267 -0.95 0.92 25.90
CA ASP A 267 -0.94 1.60 27.20
C ASP A 267 0.45 2.15 27.59
N TRP A 268 1.45 2.00 26.72
CA TRP A 268 2.82 2.42 27.03
C TRP A 268 2.92 3.94 27.03
N ALA A 269 3.53 4.52 28.06
CA ALA A 269 3.76 5.98 28.16
C ALA A 269 4.99 6.44 27.35
N LEU A 270 5.05 6.07 26.05
CA LEU A 270 6.14 6.46 25.14
C LEU A 270 5.67 7.50 24.12
N GLY A 271 6.58 8.37 23.68
CA GLY A 271 6.32 9.32 22.58
C GLY A 271 6.06 8.62 21.25
N ALA A 272 5.34 9.30 20.34
CA ALA A 272 4.85 8.72 19.08
C ALA A 272 5.97 8.13 18.21
N TRP A 273 7.07 8.88 18.01
CA TRP A 273 8.22 8.42 17.23
C TRP A 273 8.94 7.22 17.84
N THR A 274 9.01 7.16 19.17
CA THR A 274 9.58 6.02 19.89
C THR A 274 8.69 4.79 19.75
N LYS A 275 7.37 4.94 19.94
CA LYS A 275 6.40 3.85 19.71
C LYS A 275 6.45 3.35 18.28
N PHE A 276 6.49 4.24 17.29
CA PHE A 276 6.56 3.90 15.88
C PHE A 276 7.83 3.12 15.54
N THR A 277 9.00 3.64 15.93
CA THR A 277 10.29 2.99 15.65
C THR A 277 10.38 1.63 16.33
N LEU A 278 9.99 1.56 17.61
CA LEU A 278 10.04 0.32 18.39
C LEU A 278 9.07 -0.73 17.85
N SER A 279 7.80 -0.36 17.60
CA SER A 279 6.82 -1.29 17.04
C SER A 279 7.27 -1.81 15.68
N THR A 280 7.74 -0.93 14.78
CA THR A 280 8.23 -1.32 13.45
C THR A 280 9.42 -2.28 13.54
N ALA A 281 10.38 -2.01 14.43
CA ALA A 281 11.52 -2.89 14.65
C ALA A 281 11.09 -4.27 15.17
N VAL A 282 10.23 -4.30 16.18
CA VAL A 282 9.71 -5.55 16.77
C VAL A 282 8.93 -6.36 15.73
N ILE A 283 8.00 -5.73 15.01
CA ILE A 283 7.19 -6.37 13.96
C ILE A 283 8.11 -6.96 12.88
N THR A 284 9.10 -6.19 12.41
CA THR A 284 10.04 -6.65 11.38
C THR A 284 10.85 -7.86 11.84
N VAL A 285 11.37 -7.84 13.08
CA VAL A 285 12.13 -8.96 13.64
C VAL A 285 11.25 -10.20 13.77
N LEU A 286 10.05 -10.07 14.33
CA LEU A 286 9.11 -11.18 14.47
C LEU A 286 8.74 -11.79 13.11
N LEU A 287 8.49 -10.95 12.11
CA LEU A 287 8.17 -11.40 10.76
C LEU A 287 9.34 -12.14 10.11
N LEU A 288 10.55 -11.59 10.17
CA LEU A 288 11.74 -12.24 9.61
C LEU A 288 12.09 -13.54 10.35
N ALA A 289 11.91 -13.59 11.67
CA ALA A 289 12.09 -14.81 12.46
C ALA A 289 11.06 -15.88 12.05
N SER A 290 9.79 -15.50 11.92
CA SER A 290 8.74 -16.43 11.49
C SER A 290 9.00 -16.98 10.08
N TYR A 291 9.47 -16.15 9.15
CA TYR A 291 9.87 -16.60 7.81
C TYR A 291 11.01 -17.62 7.89
N HIS A 292 12.03 -17.33 8.69
CA HIS A 292 13.19 -18.20 8.82
C HIS A 292 12.84 -19.57 9.41
N LEU A 293 11.97 -19.59 10.43
CA LEU A 293 11.61 -20.79 11.18
C LEU A 293 10.55 -21.63 10.46
N PHE A 294 9.49 -20.99 9.93
CA PHE A 294 8.29 -21.70 9.46
C PHE A 294 8.19 -21.82 7.94
N VAL A 295 8.96 -21.03 7.17
CA VAL A 295 8.80 -20.98 5.71
C VAL A 295 10.05 -21.40 4.98
N ARG A 296 11.20 -20.80 5.25
CA ARG A 296 12.39 -20.86 4.38
C ARG A 296 12.82 -22.28 3.97
N TYR A 297 12.71 -23.24 4.88
CA TYR A 297 13.12 -24.64 4.65
C TYR A 297 11.94 -25.62 4.76
N THR A 298 10.71 -25.14 4.69
CA THR A 298 9.49 -25.97 4.79
C THR A 298 8.81 -26.12 3.43
N PRO A 299 7.86 -27.05 3.29
CA PRO A 299 7.05 -27.17 2.07
C PRO A 299 6.35 -25.87 1.70
N ILE A 300 6.01 -25.03 2.68
CA ILE A 300 5.44 -23.69 2.45
C ILE A 300 6.45 -22.84 1.68
N GLY A 301 7.72 -22.80 2.10
CA GLY A 301 8.77 -22.10 1.36
C GLY A 301 9.05 -22.70 -0.01
N TRP A 302 8.85 -24.01 -0.20
CA TRP A 302 9.00 -24.63 -1.52
C TRP A 302 7.92 -24.19 -2.50
N MET A 303 6.67 -24.09 -2.03
CA MET A 303 5.56 -23.58 -2.82
C MET A 303 5.75 -22.10 -3.18
N LEU A 304 6.24 -21.29 -2.23
CA LEU A 304 6.34 -19.84 -2.40
C LEU A 304 7.61 -19.39 -3.14
N ASN A 305 8.75 -20.01 -2.84
CA ASN A 305 10.09 -19.54 -3.23
C ASN A 305 10.94 -20.62 -3.94
N GLY A 306 10.35 -21.79 -4.24
CA GLY A 306 11.06 -22.94 -4.79
C GLY A 306 11.85 -23.74 -3.74
N LYS A 307 12.25 -24.98 -4.10
CA LYS A 307 13.02 -25.86 -3.20
C LYS A 307 14.39 -25.25 -2.88
N ARG A 308 14.74 -25.21 -1.59
CA ARG A 308 16.04 -24.73 -1.12
C ARG A 308 16.72 -25.77 -0.27
N GLN A 309 18.00 -25.99 -0.54
CA GLN A 309 18.86 -26.83 0.28
C GLN A 309 19.51 -25.97 1.38
N ARG A 310 19.64 -26.51 2.59
CA ARG A 310 20.46 -25.89 3.63
C ARG A 310 21.92 -25.93 3.16
N PRO A 311 22.70 -24.85 3.32
CA PRO A 311 24.14 -24.93 3.12
C PRO A 311 24.67 -26.08 3.99
N SER A 312 25.30 -27.06 3.36
CA SER A 312 25.91 -28.16 4.09
C SER A 312 27.09 -27.62 4.91
N HIS A 313 27.25 -28.09 6.14
CA HIS A 313 28.28 -27.60 7.07
C HIS A 313 29.73 -27.85 6.58
N SER A 314 29.92 -28.55 5.46
CA SER A 314 31.21 -28.85 4.85
C SER A 314 31.79 -27.71 4.00
N ASP A 315 30.99 -26.74 3.55
CA ASP A 315 31.46 -25.69 2.63
C ASP A 315 32.10 -24.48 3.35
N SER A 316 32.08 -24.43 4.69
CA SER A 316 32.73 -23.36 5.47
C SER A 316 34.19 -23.66 5.85
N ALA A 317 34.71 -24.84 5.51
CA ALA A 317 36.09 -25.25 5.81
C ALA A 317 37.06 -25.14 4.62
N GLY A 318 36.57 -24.80 3.42
CA GLY A 318 37.32 -24.97 2.15
C GLY A 318 37.71 -23.70 1.40
N SER A 319 37.76 -22.52 2.03
CA SER A 319 38.25 -21.31 1.36
C SER A 319 39.13 -20.44 2.27
N ARG A 320 40.34 -20.94 2.53
CA ARG A 320 41.60 -20.18 2.62
C ARG A 320 42.59 -21.00 1.77
N PRO A 321 43.43 -20.40 0.92
CA PRO A 321 44.15 -19.14 1.09
C PRO A 321 43.58 -17.96 0.29
#